data_AF-A0A931RHG5-F1
#
_entry.id   AF-A0A931RHG5-F1
#
_cell.length_a   1.000
_cell.length_b   1.000
_cell.length_c   1.000
_cell.angle_alpha   90.00
_cell.angle_beta   90.00
_cell.angle_gamma   90.00
#
_symmetry.space_group_name_H-M   'P 1'
#
loop_
_entity.id
_entity.type
_entity.pdbx_description
1 polymer ?
#
loop_
_entity_poly.entity_id
_entity_poly.type
_entity_poly.pdbx_seq_one_letter_code
_entity_poly.pdbx_strand_id
1 'polypeptide(L)'
;MSLAFVLGLTTPAQVMAQVLPPCCDIPPPPPPPPPPPPPPVVPPEPLPPPVEPPPPIPPPIIPPPVEPPPPVEPPVVPPPPVAPPEEPPPVIPPPPPPPPPPAGGGGGGGGGGGGGGGGGGAAPNITLAALPRVGAQPLVFLYLSQIPYTGLELGPIGTILYWLALIVWSLALAYLVLFVALPFANRHLRSFGSRVSLALNANNSTPMSQSAGQEKTPPATPAAYAEQEPSESSRGYSSYEGFKSFAHNGALSIDDIVKGLTRNAEPVYEKVEPIYDNVEPIVNNAIKAAETESVSAPANIRGFISALVEGDRMAVFAGLRQHVRGGGAPEKLISDIVYLLDDAYRARIDGTDCDADVARMTARLDTPTLEKLVAALATAIDSSYSAGVTGAKLALTRALMTLGA
;
A
#
# COMPACT_ATOMS: atom_id res chain seq x y z
N MET A 1 42.87 17.10 -0.14
CA MET A 1 42.64 15.63 -0.26
C MET A 1 41.46 15.34 -1.20
N SER A 2 41.48 15.81 -2.46
CA SER A 2 40.25 15.83 -3.29
C SER A 2 40.42 15.45 -4.75
N LEU A 3 41.49 14.73 -5.12
CA LEU A 3 41.70 14.29 -6.50
C LEU A 3 42.00 12.78 -6.64
N ALA A 4 42.33 12.07 -5.55
CA ALA A 4 42.57 10.62 -5.60
C ALA A 4 41.30 9.77 -5.53
N PHE A 5 40.16 10.33 -5.08
CA PHE A 5 38.91 9.58 -4.92
C PHE A 5 38.16 9.35 -6.24
N VAL A 6 38.48 10.11 -7.29
CA VAL A 6 37.76 10.05 -8.57
C VAL A 6 38.26 8.93 -9.49
N LEU A 7 39.43 8.32 -9.19
CA LEU A 7 40.03 7.30 -10.06
C LEU A 7 39.86 5.84 -9.57
N GLY A 8 39.02 5.58 -8.56
CA GLY A 8 38.57 4.22 -8.25
C GLY A 8 39.66 3.21 -7.85
N LEU A 9 40.83 3.67 -7.39
CA LEU A 9 41.97 2.80 -7.07
C LEU A 9 42.15 2.50 -5.57
N THR A 10 41.22 2.90 -4.70
CA THR A 10 41.34 2.59 -3.26
C THR A 10 40.03 2.06 -2.68
N THR A 11 40.09 0.84 -2.17
CA THR A 11 38.99 0.23 -1.42
C THR A 11 38.83 0.91 -0.05
N PRO A 12 37.60 1.17 0.42
CA PRO A 12 37.33 1.90 1.66
C PRO A 12 37.94 1.25 2.93
N ALA A 13 38.34 -0.02 2.85
CA ALA A 13 39.02 -0.73 3.94
C ALA A 13 40.40 -0.13 4.30
N GLN A 14 41.11 0.49 3.35
CA GLN A 14 42.48 0.97 3.58
C GLN A 14 42.55 2.36 4.22
N VAL A 15 41.51 3.19 4.07
CA VAL A 15 41.48 4.57 4.60
C VAL A 15 41.17 4.59 6.10
N MET A 16 40.49 3.57 6.63
CA MET A 16 40.20 3.46 8.06
C MET A 16 41.42 3.05 8.91
N ALA A 17 42.51 2.59 8.30
CA ALA A 17 43.68 2.08 9.03
C ALA A 17 44.71 3.17 9.43
N GLN A 18 44.61 4.40 8.92
CA GLN A 18 45.64 5.44 9.15
C GLN A 18 45.23 6.58 10.10
N VAL A 19 44.04 6.55 10.70
CA VAL A 19 43.52 7.67 11.54
C VAL A 19 43.27 7.28 12.99
N LEU A 20 43.85 6.18 13.48
CA LEU A 20 43.80 5.85 14.91
C LEU A 20 45.18 6.00 15.55
N PRO A 21 45.32 6.89 16.56
CA PRO A 21 46.57 7.06 17.28
C PRO A 21 46.94 5.77 18.03
N PRO A 22 48.24 5.44 18.16
CA PRO A 22 48.69 4.36 19.02
C PRO A 22 48.45 4.76 20.48
N CYS A 23 48.19 3.79 21.35
CA CYS A 23 47.97 3.92 22.81
C CYS A 23 46.50 3.95 23.26
N CYS A 24 45.79 2.84 23.07
CA CYS A 24 44.85 2.37 24.09
C CYS A 24 45.06 0.86 24.23
N ASP A 25 45.75 0.44 25.30
CA ASP A 25 45.75 -0.96 25.75
C ASP A 25 44.31 -1.33 26.09
N ILE A 26 43.63 -1.96 25.14
CA ILE A 26 42.31 -2.55 25.36
C ILE A 26 42.54 -3.81 26.20
N PRO A 27 42.04 -3.87 27.44
CA PRO A 27 42.18 -5.07 28.25
C PRO A 27 41.54 -6.25 27.51
N PRO A 28 42.13 -7.46 27.59
CA PRO A 28 41.61 -8.62 26.91
C PRO A 28 40.14 -8.82 27.30
N PRO A 29 39.26 -9.12 26.34
CA PRO A 29 37.85 -9.35 26.63
C PRO A 29 37.71 -10.45 27.68
N PRO A 30 36.78 -10.31 28.64
CA PRO A 30 36.53 -11.35 29.62
C PRO A 30 36.19 -12.67 28.91
N PRO A 31 36.60 -13.83 29.47
CA PRO A 31 36.29 -15.12 28.89
C PRO A 31 34.76 -15.26 28.75
N PRO A 32 34.28 -15.87 27.65
CA PRO A 32 32.86 -16.08 27.45
C PRO A 32 32.30 -16.89 28.63
N PRO A 33 31.08 -16.56 29.10
CA PRO A 33 30.43 -17.33 30.15
C PRO A 33 30.29 -18.79 29.71
N PRO A 34 30.42 -19.76 30.64
CA PRO A 34 30.22 -21.16 30.32
C PRO A 34 28.82 -21.36 29.73
N PRO A 35 28.67 -22.24 28.72
CA PRO A 35 27.37 -22.53 28.14
C PRO A 35 26.42 -23.01 29.23
N PRO A 36 25.14 -22.59 29.21
CA PRO A 36 24.15 -23.06 30.16
C PRO A 36 24.04 -24.60 30.09
N PRO A 37 23.78 -25.27 31.21
CA PRO A 37 23.59 -26.72 31.22
C PRO A 37 22.45 -27.09 30.27
N PRO A 38 22.56 -28.22 29.55
CA PRO A 38 21.50 -28.69 28.68
C PRO A 38 20.20 -28.83 29.49
N PRO A 39 19.05 -28.43 28.92
CA PRO A 39 17.78 -28.57 29.62
C PRO A 39 17.54 -30.04 29.98
N PRO A 40 16.90 -30.33 31.13
CA PRO A 40 16.57 -31.69 31.52
C PRO A 40 15.74 -32.35 30.42
N VAL A 41 16.14 -33.58 30.06
CA VAL A 41 15.42 -34.41 29.08
C VAL A 41 14.01 -34.64 29.62
N VAL A 42 13.04 -33.93 29.04
CA VAL A 42 11.62 -34.14 29.36
C VAL A 42 11.25 -35.54 28.86
N PRO A 43 10.66 -36.40 29.71
CA PRO A 43 10.16 -37.70 29.28
C PRO A 43 9.19 -37.53 28.10
N PRO A 44 9.25 -38.40 27.08
CA PRO A 44 8.34 -38.32 25.94
C PRO A 44 6.89 -38.35 26.43
N GLU A 45 6.13 -37.34 26.02
CA GLU A 45 4.71 -37.21 26.33
C GLU A 45 3.96 -38.47 25.82
N PRO A 46 3.06 -39.06 26.62
CA PRO A 46 2.30 -40.23 26.21
C PRO A 46 1.56 -39.94 24.90
N LEU A 47 1.76 -40.81 23.90
CA LEU A 47 1.04 -40.70 22.63
C LEU A 47 -0.47 -40.64 22.90
N PRO A 48 -1.20 -39.70 22.29
CA PRO A 48 -2.65 -39.66 22.42
C PRO A 48 -3.25 -40.99 21.94
N PRO A 49 -4.36 -41.45 22.55
CA PRO A 49 -5.03 -42.67 22.14
C PRO A 49 -5.44 -42.58 20.66
N PRO A 50 -5.43 -43.70 19.92
CA PRO A 50 -5.87 -43.74 18.53
C PRO A 50 -7.27 -43.15 18.41
N VAL A 51 -7.40 -42.08 17.62
CA VAL A 51 -8.70 -41.48 17.33
C VAL A 51 -9.51 -42.50 16.52
N GLU A 52 -10.66 -42.89 17.07
CA GLU A 52 -11.59 -43.81 16.42
C GLU A 52 -12.01 -43.24 15.05
N PRO A 53 -11.98 -44.05 13.97
CA PRO A 53 -12.32 -43.55 12.65
C PRO A 53 -13.77 -43.04 12.64
N PRO A 54 -14.04 -41.87 12.04
CA PRO A 54 -15.38 -41.32 11.99
C PRO A 54 -16.34 -42.30 11.30
N PRO A 55 -17.62 -42.35 11.73
CA PRO A 55 -18.60 -43.23 11.12
C PRO A 55 -18.73 -42.94 9.62
N PRO A 56 -18.98 -43.98 8.80
CA PRO A 56 -19.13 -43.83 7.35
C PRO A 56 -20.26 -42.85 7.06
N ILE A 57 -19.92 -41.78 6.33
CA ILE A 57 -20.87 -40.77 5.87
C ILE A 57 -21.90 -41.49 4.99
N PRO A 58 -23.22 -41.33 5.25
CA PRO A 58 -24.24 -41.94 4.41
C PRO A 58 -24.09 -41.44 2.96
N PRO A 59 -24.34 -42.31 1.95
CA PRO A 59 -24.21 -41.92 0.56
C PRO A 59 -25.13 -40.72 0.26
N PRO A 60 -24.66 -39.74 -0.52
CA PRO A 60 -25.46 -38.59 -0.89
C PRO A 60 -26.75 -39.05 -1.55
N ILE A 61 -27.88 -38.62 -1.01
CA ILE A 61 -29.20 -38.81 -1.61
C ILE A 61 -29.18 -38.00 -2.90
N ILE A 62 -28.96 -38.66 -4.03
CA ILE A 62 -29.05 -38.05 -5.36
C ILE A 62 -30.52 -37.68 -5.54
N PRO A 63 -30.87 -36.38 -5.63
CA PRO A 63 -32.24 -36.00 -5.97
C PRO A 63 -32.60 -36.61 -7.33
N PRO A 64 -33.85 -37.05 -7.53
CA PRO A 64 -34.27 -37.60 -8.82
C PRO A 64 -33.97 -36.60 -9.94
N PRO A 65 -33.59 -37.09 -11.14
CA PRO A 65 -33.30 -36.22 -12.29
C PRO A 65 -34.47 -35.26 -12.50
N VAL A 66 -34.21 -33.96 -12.36
CA VAL A 66 -35.19 -32.92 -12.70
C VAL A 66 -35.36 -33.02 -14.21
N GLU A 67 -36.55 -33.47 -14.62
CA GLU A 67 -36.93 -33.56 -16.02
C GLU A 67 -36.77 -32.16 -16.64
N PRO A 68 -35.98 -32.01 -17.73
CA PRO A 68 -35.73 -30.70 -18.30
C PRO A 68 -37.08 -30.08 -18.73
N PRO A 69 -37.34 -28.81 -18.39
CA PRO A 69 -38.57 -28.15 -18.81
C PRO A 69 -38.70 -28.23 -20.33
N PRO A 70 -39.93 -28.37 -20.87
CA PRO A 70 -40.14 -28.41 -22.30
C PRO A 70 -39.52 -27.17 -22.96
N PRO A 71 -38.92 -27.30 -24.16
CA PRO A 71 -38.34 -26.18 -24.88
C PRO A 71 -39.39 -25.08 -25.01
N VAL A 72 -39.16 -23.95 -24.34
CA VAL A 72 -39.99 -22.76 -24.51
C VAL A 72 -39.75 -22.30 -25.94
N GLU A 73 -40.77 -22.41 -26.79
CA GLU A 73 -40.73 -21.87 -28.14
C GLU A 73 -40.32 -20.40 -28.06
N PRO A 74 -39.28 -19.97 -28.80
CA PRO A 74 -38.85 -18.59 -28.79
C PRO A 74 -40.03 -17.70 -29.17
N PRO A 75 -40.28 -16.61 -28.43
CA PRO A 75 -41.35 -15.69 -28.77
C PRO A 75 -41.17 -15.23 -30.22
N VAL A 76 -42.22 -15.39 -31.02
CA VAL A 76 -42.29 -14.89 -32.40
C VAL A 76 -42.11 -13.38 -32.33
N VAL A 77 -40.87 -12.92 -32.51
CA VAL A 77 -40.56 -11.49 -32.60
C VAL A 77 -41.26 -10.98 -33.86
N PRO A 78 -42.21 -10.04 -33.74
CA PRO A 78 -42.83 -9.43 -34.92
C PRO A 78 -41.72 -8.82 -35.79
N PRO A 79 -41.82 -8.92 -37.13
CA PRO A 79 -40.83 -8.35 -38.02
C PRO A 79 -40.63 -6.86 -37.67
N PRO A 80 -39.38 -6.38 -37.63
CA PRO A 80 -39.12 -4.99 -37.31
C PRO A 80 -39.91 -4.09 -38.27
N PRO A 81 -40.57 -3.02 -37.77
CA PRO A 81 -41.26 -2.08 -38.62
C PRO A 81 -40.26 -1.56 -39.66
N VAL A 82 -40.64 -1.67 -40.93
CA VAL A 82 -39.87 -1.18 -42.08
C VAL A 82 -39.49 0.27 -41.78
N ALA A 83 -38.19 0.51 -41.61
CA ALA A 83 -37.67 1.84 -41.35
C ALA A 83 -38.15 2.78 -42.46
N PRO A 84 -38.64 3.99 -42.12
CA PRO A 84 -38.94 5.01 -43.12
C PRO A 84 -37.74 5.22 -44.04
N PRO A 85 -37.94 5.52 -45.33
CA PRO A 85 -36.85 5.82 -46.25
C PRO A 85 -35.95 6.91 -45.64
N GLU A 86 -34.68 6.60 -45.42
CA GLU A 86 -33.70 7.59 -44.97
C GLU A 86 -33.72 8.77 -45.95
N GLU A 87 -34.05 9.94 -45.40
CA GLU A 87 -34.00 11.20 -46.12
C GLU A 87 -32.55 11.43 -46.56
N PRO A 88 -32.28 11.79 -47.84
CA PRO A 88 -30.92 11.97 -48.31
C PRO A 88 -30.21 13.03 -47.48
N PRO A 89 -28.94 12.79 -47.07
CA PRO A 89 -28.21 13.71 -46.22
C PRO A 89 -28.16 15.11 -46.87
N PRO A 90 -28.30 16.18 -46.08
CA PRO A 90 -28.26 17.54 -46.59
C PRO A 90 -26.94 17.77 -47.34
N VAL A 91 -27.04 18.23 -48.59
CA VAL A 91 -25.90 18.61 -49.43
C VAL A 91 -25.16 19.74 -48.74
N ILE A 92 -24.04 19.42 -48.10
CA ILE A 92 -23.16 20.43 -47.50
C ILE A 92 -22.56 21.26 -48.65
N PRO A 93 -22.75 22.59 -48.68
CA PRO A 93 -22.16 23.42 -49.71
C PRO A 93 -20.63 23.35 -49.63
N PRO A 94 -19.92 23.38 -50.77
CA PRO A 94 -18.46 23.34 -50.77
C PRO A 94 -17.89 24.52 -49.97
N PRO A 95 -16.79 24.33 -49.23
CA PRO A 95 -16.15 25.40 -48.49
C PRO A 95 -15.74 26.53 -49.44
N PRO A 96 -15.87 27.81 -49.02
CA PRO A 96 -15.50 28.94 -49.84
C PRO A 96 -14.00 28.86 -50.21
N PRO A 97 -13.61 29.28 -51.42
CA PRO A 97 -12.22 29.27 -51.84
C PRO A 97 -11.38 30.16 -50.92
N PRO A 98 -10.14 29.75 -50.59
CA PRO A 98 -9.25 30.55 -49.76
C PRO A 98 -9.00 31.93 -50.39
N PRO A 99 -8.90 32.99 -49.57
CA PRO A 99 -8.65 34.33 -50.08
C PRO A 99 -7.30 34.39 -50.84
N PRO A 100 -7.21 35.19 -51.91
CA PRO A 100 -5.97 35.34 -52.66
C PRO A 100 -4.88 35.93 -51.75
N PRO A 101 -3.62 35.47 -51.86
CA PRO A 101 -2.53 36.00 -51.07
C PRO A 101 -2.33 37.50 -51.35
N PRO A 102 -1.96 38.30 -50.33
CA PRO A 102 -1.71 39.73 -50.50
C PRO A 102 -0.60 39.98 -51.53
N ALA A 103 -0.90 40.82 -52.52
CA ALA A 103 0.10 41.36 -53.44
C ALA A 103 0.93 42.42 -52.70
N GLY A 104 2.17 42.09 -52.38
CA GLY A 104 3.19 43.01 -51.90
C GLY A 104 4.49 42.22 -51.83
N GLY A 105 5.63 42.68 -52.32
CA GLY A 105 6.10 44.02 -52.62
C GLY A 105 7.60 43.89 -52.45
N GLY A 106 8.38 44.29 -53.46
CA GLY A 106 9.81 44.02 -53.52
C GLY A 106 10.61 44.65 -52.39
N GLY A 107 11.81 44.13 -52.16
CA GLY A 107 12.81 44.81 -51.35
C GLY A 107 13.85 43.90 -50.72
N GLY A 108 15.00 43.77 -51.39
CA GLY A 108 16.33 43.89 -50.75
C GLY A 108 16.76 42.87 -49.70
N GLY A 109 17.65 41.96 -50.12
CA GLY A 109 18.99 41.79 -49.55
C GLY A 109 19.16 41.54 -48.05
N GLY A 110 19.76 40.40 -47.71
CA GLY A 110 20.38 40.19 -46.39
C GLY A 110 20.42 38.72 -46.03
N GLY A 111 21.62 38.13 -46.07
CA GLY A 111 21.82 36.70 -45.93
C GLY A 111 21.69 36.15 -44.51
N GLY A 112 21.88 34.84 -44.43
CA GLY A 112 22.37 34.16 -43.23
C GLY A 112 21.36 33.27 -42.52
N GLY A 113 21.33 32.00 -42.94
CA GLY A 113 21.61 30.86 -42.06
C GLY A 113 20.60 30.47 -40.97
N GLY A 114 20.08 29.25 -41.10
CA GLY A 114 19.51 28.44 -40.02
C GLY A 114 18.00 28.62 -39.86
N GLY A 115 17.12 27.74 -40.37
CA GLY A 115 17.19 26.28 -40.33
C GLY A 115 16.62 25.78 -39.01
N GLY A 116 15.29 25.62 -38.94
CA GLY A 116 14.60 25.15 -37.73
C GLY A 116 13.08 25.23 -37.85
N GLY A 117 12.52 24.60 -38.88
CA GLY A 117 11.08 24.47 -39.05
C GLY A 117 10.48 23.51 -38.02
N GLY A 118 9.77 24.06 -37.03
CA GLY A 118 8.88 23.31 -36.15
C GLY A 118 7.65 22.86 -36.91
N GLY A 119 7.76 21.72 -37.61
CA GLY A 119 6.63 21.02 -38.20
C GLY A 119 5.84 20.32 -37.10
N GLY A 120 4.82 21.00 -36.57
CA GLY A 120 3.75 20.36 -35.80
C GLY A 120 2.95 19.45 -36.74
N GLY A 121 3.44 18.23 -36.93
CA GLY A 121 2.71 17.19 -37.66
C GLY A 121 1.35 16.99 -37.01
N ALA A 122 0.29 17.18 -37.79
CA ALA A 122 -1.06 16.89 -37.37
C ALA A 122 -1.12 15.51 -36.70
N ALA A 123 -1.72 15.45 -35.51
CA ALA A 123 -1.91 14.19 -34.79
C ALA A 123 -2.60 13.18 -35.75
N PRO A 124 -1.99 12.00 -36.00
CA PRO A 124 -2.63 11.01 -36.85
C PRO A 124 -3.92 10.55 -36.15
N ASN A 125 -5.05 10.88 -36.75
CA ASN A 125 -6.35 10.37 -36.32
C ASN A 125 -6.43 8.90 -36.70
N ILE A 126 -6.11 8.02 -35.75
CA ILE A 126 -6.23 6.57 -35.91
C ILE A 126 -7.71 6.23 -35.77
N THR A 127 -8.46 6.31 -36.86
CA THR A 127 -9.84 5.86 -36.91
C THR A 127 -9.87 4.33 -36.90
N LEU A 128 -10.10 3.76 -35.72
CA LEU A 128 -10.31 2.32 -35.49
C LEU A 128 -11.50 1.72 -36.27
N ALA A 129 -12.31 2.57 -36.92
CA ALA A 129 -13.48 2.17 -37.70
C ALA A 129 -13.14 1.46 -39.03
N ALA A 130 -11.88 1.46 -39.47
CA ALA A 130 -11.49 0.90 -40.76
C ALA A 130 -10.94 -0.54 -40.70
N LEU A 131 -10.87 -1.20 -39.53
CA LEU A 131 -10.43 -2.60 -39.48
C LEU A 131 -11.58 -3.55 -39.87
N PRO A 132 -11.53 -4.20 -41.04
CA PRO A 132 -12.55 -5.14 -41.46
C PRO A 132 -12.37 -6.44 -40.68
N ARG A 133 -13.33 -6.75 -39.79
CA ARG A 133 -13.53 -8.04 -39.12
C ARG A 133 -12.29 -8.64 -38.47
N VAL A 134 -12.15 -8.34 -37.17
CA VAL A 134 -11.23 -9.03 -36.26
C VAL A 134 -11.71 -10.47 -36.05
N GLY A 135 -11.15 -11.40 -36.83
CA GLY A 135 -11.11 -12.81 -36.47
C GLY A 135 -10.26 -12.97 -35.21
N ALA A 136 -10.72 -13.82 -34.30
CA ALA A 136 -10.16 -14.03 -32.97
C ALA A 136 -8.63 -14.25 -32.97
N GLN A 137 -7.86 -13.21 -32.66
CA GLN A 137 -6.61 -13.23 -31.87
C GLN A 137 -6.02 -11.81 -31.74
N PRO A 138 -6.34 -11.07 -30.66
CA PRO A 138 -5.66 -9.82 -30.36
C PRO A 138 -4.39 -10.10 -29.54
N LEU A 139 -3.38 -10.72 -30.15
CA LEU A 139 -2.01 -10.51 -29.68
C LEU A 139 -1.55 -9.18 -30.28
N VAL A 140 -1.92 -8.11 -29.59
CA VAL A 140 -1.55 -6.73 -29.92
C VAL A 140 -0.04 -6.62 -29.85
N PHE A 141 0.60 -6.79 -31.01
CA PHE A 141 1.98 -6.37 -31.23
C PHE A 141 1.98 -4.83 -31.23
N LEU A 142 2.06 -4.23 -30.04
CA LEU A 142 2.55 -2.87 -29.87
C LEU A 142 4.00 -2.88 -30.32
N TYR A 143 4.23 -2.59 -31.60
CA TYR A 143 5.57 -2.38 -32.10
C TYR A 143 6.18 -1.23 -31.32
N LEU A 144 7.33 -1.44 -30.68
CA LEU A 144 8.08 -0.39 -29.96
C LEU A 144 8.38 0.84 -30.84
N SER A 145 8.24 0.73 -32.16
CA SER A 145 8.33 1.86 -33.10
C SER A 145 7.14 2.83 -33.04
N GLN A 146 6.02 2.45 -32.41
CA GLN A 146 4.83 3.29 -32.22
C GLN A 146 4.74 3.93 -30.85
N ILE A 147 5.66 3.63 -29.92
CA ILE A 147 5.88 4.54 -28.81
C ILE A 147 6.47 5.79 -29.49
N PRO A 148 5.76 6.93 -29.54
CA PRO A 148 6.36 8.14 -30.05
C PRO A 148 7.62 8.30 -29.22
N TYR A 149 8.78 8.13 -29.85
CA TYR A 149 10.02 8.51 -29.22
C TYR A 149 9.74 9.92 -28.74
N THR A 150 9.71 10.12 -27.43
CA THR A 150 9.66 11.46 -26.84
C THR A 150 11.03 12.11 -27.04
N GLY A 151 11.61 11.86 -28.22
CA GLY A 151 12.88 12.27 -28.75
C GLY A 151 12.87 13.76 -28.67
N LEU A 152 13.27 14.22 -27.49
CA LEU A 152 14.00 15.42 -27.28
C LEU A 152 15.18 15.29 -28.24
N GLU A 153 14.95 15.63 -29.52
CA GLU A 153 15.97 15.91 -30.54
C GLU A 153 16.67 17.23 -30.17
N LEU A 154 17.04 17.32 -28.90
CA LEU A 154 18.10 18.13 -28.41
C LEU A 154 19.33 17.55 -29.11
N GLY A 155 19.74 18.20 -30.20
CA GLY A 155 20.96 17.87 -30.93
C GLY A 155 22.17 17.71 -30.00
N PRO A 156 23.37 17.43 -30.51
CA PRO A 156 24.52 17.03 -29.67
C PRO A 156 24.74 17.90 -28.42
N ILE A 157 24.55 19.23 -28.54
CA ILE A 157 24.62 20.19 -27.43
C ILE A 157 23.55 19.94 -26.37
N GLY A 158 22.30 19.78 -26.80
CA GLY A 158 21.20 19.58 -25.87
C GLY A 158 21.28 18.22 -25.18
N THR A 159 21.78 17.18 -25.87
CA THR A 159 22.10 15.90 -25.22
C THR A 159 23.15 16.08 -24.11
N ILE A 160 24.20 16.86 -24.35
CA ILE A 160 25.23 17.15 -23.32
C ILE A 160 24.61 17.88 -22.12
N LEU A 161 23.78 18.90 -22.36
CA LEU A 161 23.10 19.64 -21.29
C LEU A 161 22.17 18.74 -20.48
N TYR A 162 21.43 17.84 -21.15
CA TYR A 162 20.58 16.85 -20.49
C TYR A 162 21.38 15.94 -19.56
N TRP A 163 22.51 15.39 -20.03
CA TRP A 163 23.37 14.55 -19.20
C TRP A 163 23.97 15.31 -18.00
N LEU A 164 24.38 16.56 -18.20
CA LEU A 164 24.87 17.39 -17.09
C LEU A 164 23.78 17.65 -16.04
N ALA A 165 22.56 17.97 -16.46
CA ALA A 165 21.43 18.14 -15.55
C ALA A 165 21.13 16.85 -14.76
N LEU A 166 21.18 15.69 -15.42
CA LEU A 166 20.96 14.39 -14.80
C LEU A 166 22.06 14.06 -13.77
N ILE A 167 23.33 14.34 -14.09
CA ILE A 167 24.45 14.16 -13.15
C ILE A 167 24.28 15.06 -11.92
N VAL A 168 23.97 16.34 -12.12
CA VAL A 168 23.76 17.30 -11.02
C VAL A 168 22.59 16.86 -10.13
N TRP A 169 21.48 16.44 -10.74
CA TRP A 169 20.32 15.94 -9.99
C TRP A 169 20.64 14.67 -9.20
N SER A 170 21.39 13.75 -9.80
CA SER A 170 21.82 12.51 -9.15
C SER A 170 22.74 12.78 -7.96
N LEU A 171 23.68 13.72 -8.11
CA LEU A 171 24.54 14.16 -7.01
C LEU A 171 23.74 14.83 -5.88
N ALA A 172 22.74 15.65 -6.21
CA ALA A 172 21.86 16.26 -5.23
C ALA A 172 21.05 15.22 -4.44
N LEU A 173 20.50 14.20 -5.11
CA LEU A 173 19.82 13.09 -4.44
C LEU A 173 20.77 12.26 -3.57
N ALA A 174 21.96 11.93 -4.08
CA ALA A 174 22.97 11.21 -3.30
C ALA A 174 23.39 12.00 -2.05
N TYR A 175 23.55 13.32 -2.18
CA TYR A 175 23.82 14.21 -1.05
C TYR A 175 22.67 14.19 -0.03
N LEU A 176 21.42 14.28 -0.47
CA LEU A 176 20.25 14.20 0.41
C LEU A 176 20.22 12.86 1.17
N VAL A 177 20.46 11.75 0.49
CA VAL A 177 20.48 10.43 1.13
C VAL A 177 21.64 10.32 2.15
N LEU A 178 22.85 10.72 1.78
CA LEU A 178 24.02 10.60 2.65
C LEU A 178 23.98 11.54 3.86
N PHE A 179 23.53 12.78 3.69
CA PHE A 179 23.61 13.81 4.72
C PHE A 179 22.31 14.06 5.47
N VAL A 180 21.16 13.66 4.92
CA VAL A 180 19.86 13.82 5.59
C VAL A 180 19.32 12.46 6.02
N ALA A 181 19.18 11.51 5.09
CA ALA A 181 18.51 10.25 5.38
C ALA A 181 19.37 9.33 6.28
N LEU A 182 20.67 9.16 5.99
CA LEU A 182 21.55 8.30 6.79
C LEU A 182 21.72 8.73 8.25
N PRO A 183 22.01 10.00 8.59
CA PRO A 183 22.12 10.39 10.00
C PRO A 183 20.78 10.28 10.72
N PHE A 184 19.66 10.50 10.03
CA PHE A 184 18.33 10.31 10.58
C PHE A 184 18.06 8.83 10.88
N ALA A 185 18.33 7.93 9.92
CA ALA A 185 18.19 6.49 10.10
C ALA A 185 19.10 5.94 11.21
N ASN A 186 20.36 6.40 11.29
CA ASN A 186 21.30 6.00 12.34
C ASN A 186 20.80 6.45 13.72
N ARG A 187 20.23 7.66 13.83
CA ARG A 187 19.58 8.12 15.07
C ARG A 187 18.39 7.24 15.46
N HIS A 188 17.56 6.84 14.49
CA HIS A 188 16.43 5.95 14.74
C HIS A 188 16.86 4.55 15.18
N LEU A 189 17.82 3.93 14.51
CA LEU A 189 18.33 2.61 14.86
C LEU A 189 18.92 2.57 16.27
N ARG A 190 19.66 3.62 16.67
CA ARG A 190 20.17 3.74 18.05
C ARG A 190 19.04 3.85 19.08
N SER A 191 17.99 4.61 18.78
CA SER A 191 16.84 4.76 19.67
C SER A 191 15.99 3.48 19.78
N PHE A 192 15.93 2.69 18.71
CA PHE A 192 15.23 1.41 18.73
C PHE A 192 16.04 0.36 19.52
N GLY A 193 17.35 0.29 19.28
CA GLY A 193 18.25 -0.60 20.01
C GLY A 193 18.21 -0.39 21.53
N SER A 194 18.11 0.87 21.98
CA SER A 194 17.99 1.14 23.43
C SER A 194 16.67 0.66 24.02
N ARG A 195 15.55 0.77 23.29
CA ARG A 195 14.24 0.26 23.73
C ARG A 195 14.18 -1.26 23.78
N VAL A 196 14.72 -1.93 22.76
CA VAL A 196 14.77 -3.39 22.72
C VAL A 196 15.70 -3.94 23.80
N SER A 197 16.87 -3.31 24.01
CA SER A 197 17.77 -3.66 25.11
C SER A 197 17.10 -3.52 26.48
N LEU A 198 16.33 -2.45 26.69
CA LEU A 198 15.59 -2.25 27.95
C LEU A 198 14.50 -3.33 28.12
N ALA A 199 13.73 -3.64 27.09
CA ALA A 199 12.69 -4.67 27.14
C ALA A 199 13.27 -6.08 27.39
N LEU A 200 14.39 -6.42 26.74
CA LEU A 200 15.05 -7.72 26.94
C LEU A 200 15.69 -7.84 28.33
N ASN A 201 16.27 -6.75 28.86
CA ASN A 201 16.81 -6.76 30.22
C ASN A 201 15.72 -6.75 31.30
N ALA A 202 14.58 -6.10 31.08
CA ALA A 202 13.47 -6.05 32.02
C ALA A 202 12.82 -7.43 32.28
N ASN A 203 12.80 -8.31 31.27
CA ASN A 203 12.22 -9.66 31.42
C ASN A 203 13.08 -10.61 32.27
N ASN A 204 14.38 -10.33 32.47
CA ASN A 204 15.24 -11.17 33.30
C ASN A 204 15.19 -10.80 34.79
N SER A 205 14.66 -9.64 35.14
CA SER A 205 14.39 -9.26 36.53
C SER A 205 12.99 -9.69 36.95
N THR A 206 12.73 -11.00 36.96
CA THR A 206 11.59 -11.52 37.73
C THR A 206 11.96 -11.41 39.21
N PRO A 207 11.27 -10.58 40.02
CA PRO A 207 11.54 -10.50 41.44
C PRO A 207 11.19 -11.84 42.07
N MET A 208 12.19 -12.60 42.52
CA MET A 208 11.96 -13.74 43.39
C MET A 208 11.20 -13.25 44.61
N SER A 209 9.95 -13.71 44.69
CA SER A 209 9.05 -13.53 45.81
C SER A 209 9.75 -13.99 47.09
N GLN A 210 10.12 -13.04 47.96
CA GLN A 210 10.40 -13.31 49.37
C GLN A 210 9.07 -13.71 50.02
N SER A 211 8.77 -15.01 49.94
CA SER A 211 7.81 -15.67 50.80
C SER A 211 8.57 -16.27 51.97
N ALA A 212 8.58 -15.58 53.11
CA ALA A 212 8.92 -16.19 54.40
C ALA A 212 8.27 -15.39 55.54
N GLY A 213 7.36 -16.05 56.26
CA GLY A 213 7.12 -15.76 57.67
C GLY A 213 5.94 -14.86 58.01
N GLN A 214 4.72 -15.31 57.74
CA GLN A 214 3.54 -14.85 58.45
C GLN A 214 3.39 -15.71 59.73
N GLU A 215 3.90 -15.21 60.86
CA GLU A 215 3.71 -15.80 62.18
C GLU A 215 2.51 -15.16 62.90
N LYS A 216 1.84 -16.00 63.68
CA LYS A 216 0.47 -15.94 64.17
C LYS A 216 0.43 -15.37 65.59
N THR A 217 -0.66 -14.65 65.92
CA THR A 217 -1.43 -14.63 67.20
C THR A 217 -1.68 -13.20 67.80
N PRO A 218 -2.92 -12.89 68.28
CA PRO A 218 -3.35 -11.58 68.84
C PRO A 218 -3.50 -11.65 70.39
N PRO A 219 -4.33 -10.84 71.12
CA PRO A 219 -4.84 -9.45 71.01
C PRO A 219 -4.58 -8.59 72.28
N ALA A 220 -4.74 -7.25 72.24
CA ALA A 220 -5.33 -6.43 73.34
C ALA A 220 -5.20 -4.89 73.17
N THR A 221 -6.34 -4.23 72.90
CA THR A 221 -6.86 -2.98 73.51
C THR A 221 -6.10 -1.63 73.38
N PRO A 222 -6.74 -0.45 73.65
CA PRO A 222 -6.88 0.59 72.64
C PRO A 222 -6.30 1.95 73.07
N ALA A 223 -6.54 2.97 72.22
CA ALA A 223 -6.36 4.40 72.44
C ALA A 223 -4.98 4.97 72.11
N ALA A 224 -4.90 5.74 71.04
CA ALA A 224 -4.74 7.19 71.14
C ALA A 224 -4.80 7.80 69.73
N TYR A 225 -5.49 8.92 69.64
CA TYR A 225 -5.58 9.82 68.50
C TYR A 225 -4.20 10.17 67.92
N ALA A 226 -4.06 10.04 66.60
CA ALA A 226 -3.14 10.85 65.83
C ALA A 226 -3.77 11.11 64.44
N GLU A 227 -4.04 12.38 64.23
CA GLU A 227 -4.46 13.02 62.98
C GLU A 227 -3.48 12.63 61.86
N GLN A 228 -3.96 11.87 60.88
CA GLN A 228 -3.16 11.48 59.72
C GLN A 228 -3.91 11.95 58.46
N GLU A 229 -3.23 12.83 57.75
CA GLU A 229 -3.68 13.50 56.53
C GLU A 229 -4.21 12.54 55.47
N PRO A 230 -5.16 12.99 54.61
CA PRO A 230 -5.81 12.14 53.63
C PRO A 230 -4.78 11.53 52.67
N SER A 231 -4.65 10.21 52.77
CA SER A 231 -3.93 9.38 51.80
C SER A 231 -4.50 9.65 50.40
N GLU A 232 -3.66 10.25 49.56
CA GLU A 232 -3.85 10.51 48.15
C GLU A 232 -4.23 9.19 47.46
N SER A 233 -5.51 9.09 47.08
CA SER A 233 -6.07 7.93 46.42
C SER A 233 -5.37 7.70 45.08
N SER A 234 -5.16 6.41 44.76
CA SER A 234 -4.56 5.91 43.52
C SER A 234 -4.96 6.74 42.31
N ARG A 235 -3.98 7.54 41.84
CA ARG A 235 -4.06 8.36 40.65
C ARG A 235 -4.14 7.43 39.44
N GLY A 236 -5.37 7.16 39.01
CA GLY A 236 -5.66 6.41 37.81
C GLY A 236 -4.95 7.04 36.62
N TYR A 237 -4.32 6.18 35.81
CA TYR A 237 -3.73 6.54 34.53
C TYR A 237 -4.81 7.17 33.63
N SER A 238 -4.92 8.50 33.70
CA SER A 238 -5.68 9.30 32.74
C SER A 238 -4.81 9.46 31.50
N SER A 239 -5.33 9.05 30.34
CA SER A 239 -4.67 9.18 29.02
C SER A 239 -4.27 10.62 28.65
N TYR A 240 -4.66 11.61 29.47
CA TYR A 240 -4.26 13.01 29.34
C TYR A 240 -2.97 13.39 30.12
N GLU A 241 -2.46 12.55 31.02
CA GLU A 241 -1.25 12.89 31.80
C GLU A 241 0.06 12.72 30.99
N GLY A 242 0.01 12.00 29.86
CA GLY A 242 1.14 11.80 28.95
C GLY A 242 1.62 13.07 28.22
N PHE A 243 0.81 14.13 28.18
CA PHE A 243 1.22 15.42 27.60
C PHE A 243 1.87 16.36 28.63
N LYS A 244 1.66 16.17 29.94
CA LYS A 244 2.30 16.99 30.97
C LYS A 244 3.76 16.63 31.24
N SER A 245 4.15 15.38 30.94
CA SER A 245 5.52 14.89 31.15
C SER A 245 6.58 15.49 30.20
N PHE A 246 6.19 16.31 29.21
CA PHE A 246 7.13 16.95 28.29
C PHE A 246 7.29 18.47 28.51
N ALA A 247 6.46 19.09 29.34
CA ALA A 247 6.58 20.51 29.63
C ALA A 247 7.79 20.76 30.56
N HIS A 248 8.90 21.27 30.02
CA HIS A 248 9.94 21.87 30.85
C HIS A 248 9.41 23.23 31.37
N ASN A 249 9.27 23.36 32.69
CA ASN A 249 8.79 24.56 33.38
C ASN A 249 7.32 24.95 33.13
N GLY A 250 6.45 24.00 32.79
CA GLY A 250 4.99 24.24 32.73
C GLY A 250 4.48 25.03 31.52
N ALA A 251 5.35 25.38 30.56
CA ALA A 251 4.97 25.93 29.27
C ALA A 251 5.19 24.89 28.17
N LEU A 252 4.13 24.54 27.44
CA LEU A 252 4.21 23.67 26.26
C LEU A 252 4.81 24.47 25.09
N SER A 253 5.98 24.06 24.61
CA SER A 253 6.53 24.57 23.36
C SER A 253 5.77 23.98 22.17
N ILE A 254 5.63 24.76 21.10
CA ILE A 254 5.08 24.30 19.82
C ILE A 254 5.86 23.08 19.31
N ASP A 255 7.17 23.02 19.58
CA ASP A 255 8.02 21.88 19.20
C ASP A 255 7.65 20.59 19.94
N ASP A 256 7.12 20.66 21.16
CA ASP A 256 6.71 19.49 21.95
C ASP A 256 5.38 18.92 21.46
N ILE A 257 4.47 19.79 20.99
CA ILE A 257 3.20 19.40 20.37
C ILE A 257 3.47 18.70 19.03
N VAL A 258 4.37 19.25 18.21
CA VAL A 258 4.77 18.65 16.92
C VAL A 258 5.46 17.30 17.15
N LYS A 259 6.31 17.18 18.18
CA LYS A 259 6.94 15.91 18.59
C LYS A 259 5.96 14.86 19.13
N GLY A 260 4.88 15.31 19.77
CA GLY A 260 3.81 14.42 20.24
C GLY A 260 3.04 13.79 19.08
N LEU A 261 2.75 14.59 18.04
CA LEU A 261 1.98 14.16 16.87
C LEU A 261 2.75 13.20 15.94
N THR A 262 4.09 13.27 15.91
CA THR A 262 4.89 12.44 14.99
C THR A 262 5.08 10.98 15.45
N ARG A 263 4.64 10.60 16.65
CA ARG A 263 4.91 9.28 17.25
C ARG A 263 3.91 8.17 16.88
N ASN A 264 2.81 8.47 16.18
CA ASN A 264 1.78 7.47 15.84
C ASN A 264 1.89 6.87 14.43
N ALA A 265 2.99 7.11 13.71
CA ALA A 265 3.27 6.46 12.43
C ALA A 265 4.31 5.35 12.62
N GLU A 266 3.87 4.15 13.02
CA GLU A 266 4.70 2.93 12.94
C GLU A 266 4.85 2.50 11.47
N PRO A 267 6.07 2.36 10.94
CA PRO A 267 6.30 1.62 9.70
C PRO A 267 6.38 0.11 9.99
N VAL A 268 5.47 -0.65 9.39
CA VAL A 268 5.49 -2.11 9.36
C VAL A 268 6.59 -2.57 8.40
N TYR A 269 7.66 -3.17 8.92
CA TYR A 269 8.74 -3.75 8.13
C TYR A 269 8.35 -5.13 7.58
N GLU A 270 8.50 -5.29 6.26
CA GLU A 270 8.32 -6.55 5.53
C GLU A 270 9.62 -7.37 5.63
N LYS A 271 9.50 -8.54 6.24
CA LYS A 271 10.58 -9.50 6.45
C LYS A 271 10.83 -10.25 5.14
N VAL A 272 11.81 -9.78 4.35
CA VAL A 272 12.27 -10.46 3.13
C VAL A 272 13.26 -11.55 3.54
N GLU A 273 12.93 -12.81 3.27
CA GLU A 273 13.84 -13.95 3.42
C GLU A 273 14.78 -14.06 2.19
N PRO A 274 16.02 -14.54 2.38
CA PRO A 274 17.01 -14.60 1.30
C PRO A 274 16.67 -15.67 0.26
N ILE A 275 16.81 -15.28 -1.00
CA ILE A 275 16.62 -16.08 -2.21
C ILE A 275 17.69 -17.19 -2.26
N TYR A 276 17.26 -18.46 -2.33
CA TYR A 276 18.13 -19.59 -2.66
C TYR A 276 18.27 -19.70 -4.18
N ASP A 277 19.51 -19.59 -4.65
CA ASP A 277 19.88 -19.42 -6.05
C ASP A 277 20.19 -20.76 -6.76
N ASN A 278 19.38 -21.80 -6.53
CA ASN A 278 19.51 -23.08 -7.23
C ASN A 278 18.16 -23.81 -7.30
N VAL A 279 17.34 -23.51 -8.31
CA VAL A 279 16.21 -24.36 -8.70
C VAL A 279 16.26 -24.57 -10.21
N GLU A 280 16.34 -25.84 -10.60
CA GLU A 280 16.36 -26.31 -11.98
C GLU A 280 15.14 -25.84 -12.79
N PRO A 281 15.26 -25.67 -14.12
CA PRO A 281 14.17 -25.17 -14.96
C PRO A 281 13.04 -26.20 -15.06
N ILE A 282 11.91 -25.91 -14.42
CA ILE A 282 10.65 -26.62 -14.65
C ILE A 282 10.14 -26.27 -16.05
N VAL A 283 9.97 -27.30 -16.87
CA VAL A 283 9.40 -27.23 -18.22
C VAL A 283 7.94 -26.77 -18.12
N ASN A 284 7.66 -25.54 -18.57
CA ASN A 284 6.32 -24.95 -18.61
C ASN A 284 5.46 -25.57 -19.73
N ASN A 285 5.01 -26.81 -19.54
CA ASN A 285 3.98 -27.45 -20.34
C ASN A 285 2.78 -27.83 -19.46
N ALA A 286 2.06 -26.84 -18.92
CA ALA A 286 0.66 -26.97 -18.47
C ALA A 286 0.12 -25.65 -17.88
N ILE A 287 -0.29 -24.69 -18.72
CA ILE A 287 -1.36 -23.76 -18.36
C ILE A 287 -2.32 -23.70 -19.55
N LYS A 288 -3.10 -24.76 -19.70
CA LYS A 288 -4.34 -24.78 -20.47
C LYS A 288 -5.22 -25.82 -19.82
N ALA A 289 -6.41 -25.39 -19.41
CA ALA A 289 -7.44 -26.12 -18.65
C ALA A 289 -7.26 -26.08 -17.12
N ALA A 290 -7.88 -25.07 -16.49
CA ALA A 290 -8.70 -25.19 -15.28
C ALA A 290 -9.03 -23.79 -14.74
N GLU A 291 -9.90 -23.07 -15.45
CA GLU A 291 -10.72 -22.02 -14.83
C GLU A 291 -11.78 -22.75 -14.00
N THR A 292 -11.34 -23.27 -12.85
CA THR A 292 -12.22 -23.87 -11.84
C THR A 292 -12.38 -22.79 -10.80
N GLU A 293 -13.60 -22.26 -10.69
CA GLU A 293 -14.01 -21.36 -9.60
C GLU A 293 -13.54 -21.95 -8.27
N SER A 294 -12.44 -21.41 -7.74
CA SER A 294 -12.02 -21.73 -6.40
C SER A 294 -13.03 -21.07 -5.46
N VAL A 295 -13.89 -21.90 -4.87
CA VAL A 295 -14.80 -21.54 -3.77
C VAL A 295 -13.96 -21.28 -2.52
N SER A 296 -13.04 -20.33 -2.58
CA SER A 296 -12.56 -19.62 -1.40
C SER A 296 -13.72 -18.77 -0.95
N ALA A 297 -14.25 -19.04 0.25
CA ALA A 297 -15.37 -18.29 0.81
C ALA A 297 -15.17 -16.79 0.54
N PRO A 298 -16.06 -16.15 -0.24
CA PRO A 298 -15.86 -14.79 -0.68
C PRO A 298 -15.65 -13.92 0.56
N ALA A 299 -14.54 -13.19 0.61
CA ALA A 299 -14.32 -12.21 1.66
C ALA A 299 -15.60 -11.38 1.76
N ASN A 300 -16.21 -11.34 2.94
CA ASN A 300 -17.56 -10.83 3.10
C ASN A 300 -17.51 -9.31 2.88
N ILE A 301 -17.69 -8.87 1.62
CA ILE A 301 -17.50 -7.49 1.15
C ILE A 301 -18.31 -6.54 2.03
N ARG A 302 -19.51 -6.96 2.43
CA ARG A 302 -20.39 -6.24 3.36
C ARG A 302 -19.76 -6.01 4.74
N GLY A 303 -19.11 -7.04 5.30
CA GLY A 303 -18.39 -6.92 6.57
C GLY A 303 -17.18 -5.98 6.45
N PHE A 304 -16.51 -6.00 5.30
CA PHE A 304 -15.42 -5.07 5.02
C PHE A 304 -15.91 -3.62 4.91
N ILE A 305 -17.01 -3.38 4.18
CA ILE A 305 -17.65 -2.06 4.09
C ILE A 305 -18.10 -1.58 5.48
N SER A 306 -18.69 -2.46 6.30
CA SER A 306 -19.08 -2.12 7.67
C SER A 306 -17.88 -1.66 8.50
N ALA A 307 -16.77 -2.41 8.46
CA ALA A 307 -15.54 -2.04 9.17
C ALA A 307 -14.94 -0.73 8.66
N LEU A 308 -15.01 -0.50 7.34
CA LEU A 308 -14.53 0.71 6.70
C LEU A 308 -15.35 1.93 7.12
N VAL A 309 -16.68 1.84 7.07
CA VAL A 309 -17.60 2.93 7.45
C VAL A 309 -17.54 3.24 8.95
N GLU A 310 -17.32 2.25 9.81
CA GLU A 310 -17.11 2.46 11.25
C GLU A 310 -15.73 3.06 11.58
N GLY A 311 -14.81 3.10 10.60
CA GLY A 311 -13.45 3.58 10.82
C GLY A 311 -12.56 2.61 11.59
N ASP A 312 -12.91 1.32 11.67
CA ASP A 312 -12.07 0.34 12.35
C ASP A 312 -10.87 -0.05 11.48
N ARG A 313 -9.78 0.69 11.66
CA ARG A 313 -8.52 0.48 10.97
C ARG A 313 -8.02 -0.96 11.10
N MET A 314 -8.14 -1.57 12.27
CA MET A 314 -7.61 -2.91 12.53
C MET A 314 -8.43 -3.97 11.79
N ALA A 315 -9.76 -3.87 11.82
CA ALA A 315 -10.64 -4.78 11.10
C ALA A 315 -10.49 -4.66 9.57
N VAL A 316 -10.38 -3.43 9.04
CA VAL A 316 -10.16 -3.18 7.60
C VAL A 316 -8.86 -3.84 7.11
N PHE A 317 -7.74 -3.62 7.81
CA PHE A 317 -6.46 -4.23 7.42
C PHE A 317 -6.37 -5.73 7.75
N ALA A 318 -7.15 -6.24 8.71
CA ALA A 318 -7.31 -7.68 8.92
C ALA A 318 -8.07 -8.32 7.74
N GLY A 319 -9.19 -7.72 7.33
CA GLY A 319 -9.97 -8.16 6.18
C GLY A 319 -9.16 -8.15 4.88
N LEU A 320 -8.36 -7.11 4.64
CA LEU A 320 -7.51 -7.03 3.44
C LEU A 320 -6.46 -8.16 3.45
N ARG A 321 -5.80 -8.39 4.59
CA ARG A 321 -4.81 -9.47 4.72
C ARG A 321 -5.45 -10.84 4.54
N GLN A 322 -6.66 -11.03 5.05
CA GLN A 322 -7.40 -12.28 4.88
C GLN A 322 -7.76 -12.53 3.41
N HIS A 323 -8.23 -11.50 2.70
CA HIS A 323 -8.52 -11.58 1.26
C HIS A 323 -7.27 -11.95 0.44
N VAL A 324 -6.15 -11.28 0.70
CA VAL A 324 -4.87 -11.56 0.03
C VAL A 324 -4.36 -12.97 0.34
N ARG A 325 -4.49 -13.43 1.59
CA ARG A 325 -4.13 -14.82 1.98
C ARG A 325 -5.02 -15.86 1.31
N GLY A 326 -6.26 -15.52 1.00
CA GLY A 326 -7.17 -16.34 0.20
C GLY A 326 -6.83 -16.35 -1.30
N GLY A 327 -5.74 -15.72 -1.72
CA GLY A 327 -5.37 -15.60 -3.14
C GLY A 327 -6.21 -14.59 -3.92
N GLY A 328 -7.04 -13.80 -3.24
CA GLY A 328 -7.86 -12.78 -3.87
C GLY A 328 -7.03 -11.58 -4.31
N ALA A 329 -7.30 -11.07 -5.52
CA ALA A 329 -6.72 -9.83 -6.01
C ALA A 329 -7.25 -8.64 -5.15
N PRO A 330 -6.38 -7.88 -4.47
CA PRO A 330 -6.81 -6.77 -3.63
C PRO A 330 -7.43 -5.63 -4.44
N GLU A 331 -7.06 -5.49 -5.71
CA GLU A 331 -7.62 -4.49 -6.64
C GLU A 331 -9.09 -4.78 -6.90
N LYS A 332 -9.44 -6.04 -7.17
CA LYS A 332 -10.84 -6.46 -7.38
C LYS A 332 -11.69 -6.16 -6.14
N LEU A 333 -11.17 -6.46 -4.95
CA LEU A 333 -11.86 -6.17 -3.70
C LEU A 333 -12.17 -4.68 -3.55
N ILE A 334 -11.18 -3.80 -3.81
CA ILE A 334 -11.39 -2.35 -3.70
C ILE A 334 -12.35 -1.85 -4.77
N SER A 335 -12.24 -2.34 -6.01
CA SER A 335 -13.18 -1.99 -7.08
C SER A 335 -14.62 -2.38 -6.73
N ASP A 336 -14.84 -3.58 -6.18
CA ASP A 336 -16.17 -4.05 -5.75
C ASP A 336 -16.72 -3.17 -4.61
N ILE A 337 -15.86 -2.75 -3.67
CA ILE A 337 -16.23 -1.84 -2.57
C ILE A 337 -16.60 -0.45 -3.11
N VAL A 338 -15.79 0.10 -4.03
CA VAL A 338 -16.03 1.42 -4.64
C VAL A 338 -17.35 1.41 -5.39
N TYR A 339 -17.62 0.36 -6.16
CA TYR A 339 -18.86 0.20 -6.90
C TYR A 339 -20.09 0.22 -5.96
N LEU A 340 -20.06 -0.57 -4.89
CA LEU A 340 -21.17 -0.60 -3.92
C LEU A 340 -21.35 0.73 -3.15
N LEU A 341 -20.25 1.42 -2.83
CA LEU A 341 -20.32 2.73 -2.18
C LEU A 341 -20.80 3.84 -3.12
N ASP A 342 -20.41 3.79 -4.40
CA ASP A 342 -20.87 4.72 -5.43
C ASP A 342 -22.37 4.53 -5.72
N ASP A 343 -22.84 3.28 -5.83
CA ASP A 343 -24.28 2.98 -5.95
C ASP A 343 -25.07 3.53 -4.75
N ALA A 344 -24.57 3.37 -3.52
CA ALA A 344 -25.20 3.95 -2.33
C ALA A 344 -25.17 5.49 -2.32
N TYR A 345 -24.13 6.10 -2.88
CA TYR A 345 -24.06 7.56 -3.07
C TYR A 345 -25.09 8.04 -4.10
N ARG A 346 -25.16 7.40 -5.27
CA ARG A 346 -26.12 7.72 -6.33
C ARG A 346 -27.56 7.47 -5.89
N ALA A 347 -27.80 6.44 -5.07
CA ALA A 347 -29.12 6.19 -4.50
C ALA A 347 -29.62 7.34 -3.64
N ARG A 348 -28.72 8.07 -2.97
CA ARG A 348 -29.08 9.25 -2.17
C ARG A 348 -29.36 10.50 -3.00
N ILE A 349 -28.58 10.70 -4.07
CA ILE A 349 -28.71 11.90 -4.91
C ILE A 349 -29.88 11.76 -5.87
N ASP A 350 -29.95 10.62 -6.57
CA ASP A 350 -30.85 10.41 -7.70
C ASP A 350 -32.00 9.44 -7.39
N GLY A 351 -31.98 8.75 -6.24
CA GLY A 351 -32.98 7.73 -5.90
C GLY A 351 -32.82 6.42 -6.67
N THR A 352 -31.61 6.13 -7.17
CA THR A 352 -31.29 4.85 -7.83
C THR A 352 -31.37 3.67 -6.86
N ASP A 353 -31.68 2.49 -7.40
CA ASP A 353 -31.71 1.25 -6.61
C ASP A 353 -30.30 0.90 -6.12
N CYS A 354 -30.17 0.58 -4.84
CA CYS A 354 -28.92 0.11 -4.23
C CYS A 354 -29.18 -1.03 -3.24
N ASP A 355 -28.12 -1.74 -2.86
CA ASP A 355 -28.19 -2.78 -1.82
C ASP A 355 -28.63 -2.17 -0.47
N ALA A 356 -29.74 -2.68 0.08
CA ALA A 356 -30.35 -2.17 1.30
C ALA A 356 -29.42 -2.23 2.52
N ASP A 357 -28.52 -3.21 2.60
CA ASP A 357 -27.56 -3.30 3.70
C ASP A 357 -26.48 -2.21 3.56
N VAL A 358 -25.98 -1.95 2.36
CA VAL A 358 -25.00 -0.88 2.09
C VAL A 358 -25.61 0.50 2.30
N ALA A 359 -26.86 0.70 1.87
CA ALA A 359 -27.63 1.91 2.16
C ALA A 359 -27.76 2.14 3.68
N ARG A 360 -28.09 1.09 4.44
CA ARG A 360 -28.21 1.17 5.91
C ARG A 360 -26.87 1.44 6.60
N MET A 361 -25.78 0.80 6.16
CA MET A 361 -24.45 1.03 6.73
C MET A 361 -23.98 2.46 6.47
N THR A 362 -24.12 2.93 5.23
CA THR A 362 -23.71 4.28 4.85
C THR A 362 -24.62 5.35 5.44
N ALA A 363 -25.88 5.04 5.82
CA ALA A 363 -26.88 5.98 6.39
C ALA A 363 -26.34 6.90 7.49
N ARG A 364 -25.30 6.46 8.21
CA ARG A 364 -24.65 7.22 9.30
C ARG A 364 -23.68 8.29 8.81
N LEU A 365 -23.19 8.20 7.57
CA LEU A 365 -22.27 9.16 6.96
C LEU A 365 -23.04 10.28 6.27
N ASP A 366 -22.56 11.51 6.41
CA ASP A 366 -23.05 12.64 5.62
C ASP A 366 -22.70 12.45 4.13
N THR A 367 -23.57 12.91 3.24
CA THR A 367 -23.36 12.87 1.77
C THR A 367 -21.99 13.40 1.32
N PRO A 368 -21.48 14.57 1.78
CA PRO A 368 -20.15 15.05 1.38
C PRO A 368 -19.00 14.18 1.92
N THR A 369 -19.21 13.47 3.02
CA THR A 369 -18.22 12.54 3.58
C THR A 369 -18.18 11.26 2.74
N LEU A 370 -19.35 10.75 2.33
CA LEU A 370 -19.45 9.60 1.44
C LEU A 370 -18.83 9.89 0.07
N GLU A 371 -19.07 11.08 -0.49
CA GLU A 371 -18.45 11.52 -1.76
C GLU A 371 -16.92 11.54 -1.66
N LYS A 372 -16.36 12.13 -0.58
CA LYS A 372 -14.91 12.15 -0.34
C LYS A 372 -14.33 10.74 -0.15
N LEU A 373 -15.08 9.85 0.50
CA LEU A 373 -14.68 8.46 0.71
C LEU A 373 -14.58 7.71 -0.63
N VAL A 374 -15.61 7.82 -1.48
CA VAL A 374 -15.63 7.23 -2.83
C VAL A 374 -14.50 7.82 -3.68
N ALA A 375 -14.33 9.14 -3.68
CA ALA A 375 -13.25 9.80 -4.41
C ALA A 375 -11.85 9.36 -3.95
N ALA A 376 -11.63 9.20 -2.64
CA ALA A 376 -10.35 8.76 -2.08
C ALA A 376 -10.00 7.32 -2.49
N LEU A 377 -10.98 6.43 -2.54
CA LEU A 377 -10.80 5.06 -3.00
C LEU A 377 -10.62 4.98 -4.52
N ALA A 378 -11.44 5.70 -5.31
CA ALA A 378 -11.37 5.72 -6.77
C ALA A 378 -10.03 6.27 -7.27
N THR A 379 -9.55 7.37 -6.69
CA THR A 379 -8.24 7.97 -7.04
C THR A 379 -7.10 6.96 -6.84
N ALA A 380 -7.23 6.06 -5.87
CA ALA A 380 -6.21 5.06 -5.61
C ALA A 380 -6.22 3.90 -6.62
N ILE A 381 -7.38 3.59 -7.21
CA ILE A 381 -7.50 2.64 -8.33
C ILE A 381 -6.89 3.25 -9.61
N ASP A 382 -7.17 4.52 -9.88
CA ASP A 382 -6.73 5.20 -11.11
C ASP A 382 -5.24 5.57 -11.11
N SER A 383 -4.69 5.92 -9.94
CA SER A 383 -3.26 6.22 -9.84
C SER A 383 -2.45 4.93 -10.04
N SER A 384 -1.39 5.00 -10.85
CA SER A 384 -0.53 3.89 -11.31
C SER A 384 0.19 3.07 -10.22
N TYR A 385 -0.25 3.13 -8.98
CA TYR A 385 0.09 2.21 -7.89
C TYR A 385 -0.60 0.83 -8.04
N SER A 386 -0.94 0.46 -9.27
CA SER A 386 -1.80 -0.66 -9.69
C SER A 386 -1.19 -2.05 -9.50
N ALA A 387 -0.18 -2.20 -8.65
CA ALA A 387 0.42 -3.51 -8.37
C ALA A 387 0.32 -3.84 -6.87
N GLY A 388 -0.76 -4.52 -6.51
CA GLY A 388 -0.83 -5.37 -5.34
C GLY A 388 -1.28 -4.68 -4.06
N VAL A 389 -0.84 -5.28 -2.96
CA VAL A 389 -1.32 -4.99 -1.61
C VAL A 389 -0.96 -3.58 -1.14
N THR A 390 0.13 -2.99 -1.64
CA THR A 390 0.61 -1.67 -1.21
C THR A 390 -0.30 -0.54 -1.68
N GLY A 391 -0.73 -0.58 -2.95
CA GLY A 391 -1.70 0.39 -3.48
C GLY A 391 -3.02 0.32 -2.72
N ALA A 392 -3.51 -0.90 -2.49
CA ALA A 392 -4.71 -1.15 -1.70
C ALA A 392 -4.61 -0.61 -0.26
N LYS A 393 -3.47 -0.81 0.41
CA LYS A 393 -3.25 -0.27 1.75
C LYS A 393 -3.24 1.26 1.80
N LEU A 394 -2.60 1.90 0.82
CA LEU A 394 -2.58 3.36 0.73
C LEU A 394 -3.97 3.93 0.45
N ALA A 395 -4.74 3.29 -0.43
CA ALA A 395 -6.14 3.62 -0.71
C ALA A 395 -6.98 3.65 0.57
N LEU A 396 -6.96 2.53 1.31
CA LEU A 396 -7.71 2.38 2.55
C LEU A 396 -7.24 3.34 3.63
N THR A 397 -5.94 3.65 3.68
CA THR A 397 -5.41 4.64 4.63
C THR A 397 -5.99 6.03 4.34
N ARG A 398 -6.04 6.45 3.07
CA ARG A 398 -6.64 7.75 2.68
C ARG A 398 -8.14 7.77 2.95
N ALA A 399 -8.84 6.67 2.67
CA ALA A 399 -10.25 6.50 2.96
C ALA A 399 -10.54 6.63 4.47
N LEU A 400 -9.75 5.97 5.33
CA LEU A 400 -9.90 6.07 6.78
C LEU A 400 -9.61 7.49 7.30
N MET A 401 -8.65 8.21 6.69
CA MET A 401 -8.41 9.62 7.02
C MET A 401 -9.61 10.52 6.71
N THR A 402 -10.39 10.24 5.64
CA THR A 402 -11.63 11.00 5.37
C THR A 402 -12.73 10.78 6.39
N LEU A 403 -12.67 9.66 7.13
CA LEU A 403 -13.59 9.32 8.21
C LEU A 403 -13.10 9.79 9.59
N GLY A 404 -11.87 10.32 9.68
CA GLY A 404 -11.28 10.79 10.94
C GLY A 404 -10.77 9.66 11.85
N ALA A 405 -10.49 8.48 11.29
CA ALA A 405 -10.05 7.27 11.99
C ALA A 405 -8.53 7.07 12.06
#